data_AF-A0A9D3A249-F1
#
_entry.id   AF-A0A9D3A249-F1
#
_cell.length_a   1.000
_cell.length_b   1.000
_cell.length_c   1.000
_cell.angle_alpha   90.00
_cell.angle_beta   90.00
_cell.angle_gamma   90.00
#
_symmetry.space_group_name_H-M   'P 1'
#
loop_
_entity.id
_entity.type
_entity.pdbx_description
1 polymer ?
#
loop_
_entity_poly.entity_id
_entity_poly.type
_entity_poly.pdbx_seq_one_letter_code
_entity_poly.pdbx_strand_id
1 'polypeptide(L)'
;MANATETVLYKREGDYIPRVAAVHDLCGYGKCSLGVAIPVLSAAGCDVCPVPTGLFSSHTAFPGWYMHDTTAILPDYLNAWKGIGVDIDAVYSGFLGAPEQVDIIRGIYETYPHALRVVDPVMADHGKVYPTYTPELCQAMADLAADADILTPNLTEAAIILGEPIGDEWGGVDIDDAEAERIVRALLDKGAKNVVLKGIQRGDGMIRNFVAGRDCEFFEAKNEYLPYMLHGTGDLYASALLAAVMAGRSLAEAVTFAGDLTHDAMIVSAKQPDFKNRGVSFELLLGKVTGLL
;
A
#
# COMPACT_ATOMS: atom_id res chain seq x y z
N MET A 1 -7.10 13.58 22.95
CA MET A 1 -6.97 12.70 21.80
C MET A 1 -7.23 13.57 20.58
N ALA A 2 -6.32 13.57 19.60
CA ALA A 2 -6.46 14.43 18.43
C ALA A 2 -7.57 13.89 17.53
N ASN A 3 -8.29 14.79 16.86
CA ASN A 3 -9.26 14.41 15.84
C ASN A 3 -8.50 13.87 14.61
N ALA A 4 -9.04 12.91 13.87
CA ALA A 4 -8.39 12.33 12.68
C ALA A 4 -7.99 13.39 11.63
N THR A 5 -8.67 14.54 11.63
CA THR A 5 -8.35 15.72 10.81
C THR A 5 -7.06 16.45 11.20
N GLU A 6 -6.47 16.13 12.36
CA GLU A 6 -5.26 16.77 12.89
C GLU A 6 -4.03 15.85 12.86
N THR A 7 -4.19 14.55 12.59
CA THR A 7 -3.08 13.58 12.54
C THR A 7 -2.25 13.79 11.27
N VAL A 8 -1.18 14.56 11.36
CA VAL A 8 -0.20 14.78 10.28
C VAL A 8 1.03 13.92 10.53
N LEU A 9 1.30 12.98 9.62
CA LEU A 9 2.37 11.97 9.78
C LEU A 9 3.70 12.38 9.13
N TYR A 10 3.66 13.33 8.20
CA TYR A 10 4.84 13.93 7.58
C TYR A 10 4.62 15.42 7.44
N LYS A 11 5.62 16.21 7.84
CA LYS A 11 5.58 17.67 7.71
C LYS A 11 6.47 18.09 6.55
N ARG A 12 5.85 18.51 5.45
CA ARG A 12 6.58 19.06 4.31
C ARG A 12 7.15 20.44 4.65
N GLU A 13 8.43 20.67 4.32
CA GLU A 13 9.13 21.93 4.64
C GLU A 13 9.66 22.64 3.39
N GLY A 14 9.03 23.76 3.04
CA GLY A 14 9.43 24.60 1.91
C GLY A 14 9.56 23.82 0.60
N ASP A 15 10.65 24.06 -0.12
CA ASP A 15 10.94 23.44 -1.42
C ASP A 15 11.71 22.10 -1.29
N TYR A 16 11.84 21.55 -0.08
CA TYR A 16 12.46 20.24 0.10
C TYR A 16 11.64 19.15 -0.59
N ILE A 17 12.32 18.26 -1.32
CA ILE A 17 11.73 17.14 -2.03
C ILE A 17 11.97 15.88 -1.18
N PRO A 18 10.93 15.31 -0.53
CA PRO A 18 11.07 14.09 0.23
C PRO A 18 11.53 12.91 -0.62
N ARG A 19 12.41 12.07 -0.07
CA ARG A 19 12.85 10.82 -0.70
C ARG A 19 12.06 9.64 -0.17
N VAL A 20 11.50 8.86 -1.09
CA VAL A 20 10.73 7.65 -0.74
C VAL A 20 11.45 6.42 -1.29
N ALA A 21 11.95 5.55 -0.40
CA ALA A 21 12.41 4.22 -0.77
C ALA A 21 11.19 3.34 -1.05
N ALA A 22 10.86 3.15 -2.33
CA ALA A 22 9.73 2.32 -2.75
C ALA A 22 10.20 0.86 -2.96
N VAL A 23 9.92 -0.02 -2.00
CA VAL A 23 10.28 -1.44 -1.99
C VAL A 23 9.12 -2.28 -2.54
N HIS A 24 9.12 -2.47 -3.86
CA HIS A 24 8.04 -3.13 -4.60
C HIS A 24 8.62 -3.85 -5.83
N ASP A 25 7.88 -4.76 -6.45
CA ASP A 25 8.29 -5.33 -7.73
C ASP A 25 8.10 -4.31 -8.87
N LEU A 26 8.75 -4.57 -10.00
CA LEU A 26 8.54 -3.83 -11.24
C LEU A 26 7.92 -4.75 -12.30
N CYS A 27 6.65 -4.50 -12.61
CA CYS A 27 5.95 -5.14 -13.72
C CYS A 27 6.09 -4.35 -15.02
N GLY A 28 6.55 -5.02 -16.09
CA GLY A 28 6.67 -4.44 -17.42
C GLY A 28 5.32 -4.15 -18.10
N TYR A 29 4.31 -5.00 -17.90
CA TYR A 29 2.96 -4.83 -18.43
C TYR A 29 1.86 -5.24 -17.42
N GLY A 30 0.76 -4.49 -17.40
CA GLY A 30 -0.24 -4.64 -16.33
C GLY A 30 0.21 -3.85 -15.11
N LYS A 31 -0.41 -2.69 -14.87
CA LYS A 31 0.08 -1.70 -13.90
C LYS A 31 -0.17 -2.16 -12.46
N CYS A 32 0.90 -2.26 -11.69
CA CYS A 32 0.94 -2.48 -10.26
C CYS A 32 2.29 -1.99 -9.71
N SER A 33 2.44 -2.03 -8.39
CA SER A 33 3.76 -1.94 -7.73
C SER A 33 4.56 -0.69 -8.13
N LEU A 34 5.86 -0.80 -8.47
CA LEU A 34 6.69 0.34 -8.89
C LEU A 34 6.14 1.10 -10.10
N GLY A 35 5.42 0.41 -11.00
CA GLY A 35 4.77 1.04 -12.15
C GLY A 35 3.65 2.02 -11.76
N VAL A 36 3.14 1.92 -10.53
CA VAL A 36 2.15 2.84 -9.95
C VAL A 36 2.82 3.81 -8.97
N ALA A 37 3.65 3.30 -8.06
CA ALA A 37 4.26 4.10 -7.00
C ALA A 37 5.13 5.23 -7.56
N ILE A 38 5.97 4.96 -8.57
CA ILE A 38 6.86 5.96 -9.18
C ILE A 38 6.07 7.16 -9.71
N PRO A 39 5.16 7.02 -10.69
CA PRO A 39 4.47 8.18 -11.26
C PRO A 39 3.57 8.92 -10.26
N VAL A 40 2.90 8.21 -9.35
CA VAL A 40 2.01 8.84 -8.35
C VAL A 40 2.82 9.65 -7.34
N LEU A 41 3.88 9.07 -6.75
CA LEU A 41 4.69 9.78 -5.75
C LEU A 41 5.51 10.91 -6.39
N SER A 42 6.02 10.71 -7.61
CA SER A 42 6.68 11.80 -8.35
C SER A 42 5.73 12.96 -8.63
N ALA A 43 4.46 12.69 -8.97
CA ALA A 43 3.46 13.73 -9.17
C ALA A 43 3.14 14.50 -7.87
N ALA A 44 3.33 13.90 -6.69
CA ALA A 44 3.22 14.56 -5.39
C ALA A 44 4.50 15.29 -4.96
N GLY A 45 5.48 15.43 -5.85
CA GLY A 45 6.75 16.09 -5.56
C GLY A 45 7.63 15.32 -4.58
N CYS A 46 7.67 13.99 -4.72
CA CYS A 46 8.64 13.12 -4.05
C CYS A 46 9.74 12.66 -5.03
N ASP A 47 10.96 12.53 -4.53
CA ASP A 47 12.07 11.84 -5.17
C ASP A 47 11.93 10.33 -4.87
N VAL A 48 11.48 9.56 -5.86
CA VAL A 48 11.21 8.12 -5.66
C VAL A 48 12.50 7.36 -5.90
N CYS A 49 13.00 6.71 -4.85
CA CYS A 49 14.15 5.83 -4.86
C CYS A 49 13.66 4.37 -4.94
N PRO A 50 13.54 3.77 -6.15
CA PRO A 50 12.98 2.43 -6.28
C PRO A 50 13.94 1.36 -5.73
N VAL A 51 13.39 0.37 -5.04
CA VAL A 51 14.06 -0.84 -4.59
C VAL A 51 13.28 -2.03 -5.18
N PRO A 52 13.63 -2.49 -6.38
CA PRO A 52 12.88 -3.51 -7.07
C PRO A 52 13.03 -4.86 -6.37
N THR A 53 11.95 -5.42 -5.81
CA THR A 53 11.93 -6.73 -5.14
C THR A 53 11.84 -7.91 -6.12
N GLY A 54 11.48 -7.62 -7.36
CA GLY A 54 11.48 -8.58 -8.46
C GLY A 54 11.17 -7.84 -9.76
N LEU A 55 11.60 -8.41 -10.89
CA LEU A 55 11.28 -7.89 -12.22
C LEU A 55 10.34 -8.85 -12.92
N PHE A 56 9.14 -8.38 -13.24
CA PHE A 56 8.12 -9.16 -13.93
C PHE A 56 7.92 -8.65 -15.36
N SER A 57 7.73 -9.56 -16.32
CA SER A 57 7.29 -9.15 -17.67
C SER A 57 5.87 -8.57 -17.65
N SER A 58 5.02 -9.13 -16.79
CA SER A 58 3.65 -8.69 -16.57
C SER A 58 3.12 -9.14 -15.21
N HIS A 59 2.07 -8.50 -14.70
CA HIS A 59 1.46 -8.91 -13.44
C HIS A 59 0.94 -10.36 -13.48
N THR A 60 0.83 -11.00 -12.33
CA THR A 60 0.58 -12.44 -12.18
C THR A 60 -0.82 -12.92 -12.60
N ALA A 61 -1.76 -12.01 -12.84
CA ALA A 61 -3.08 -12.34 -13.37
C ALA A 61 -3.11 -12.65 -14.87
N PHE A 62 -2.02 -12.40 -15.61
CA PHE A 62 -1.87 -12.90 -16.98
C PHE A 62 -1.57 -14.40 -16.97
N PRO A 63 -2.04 -15.18 -17.97
CA PRO A 63 -1.81 -16.63 -18.02
C PRO A 63 -0.34 -17.07 -18.06
N GLY A 64 0.57 -16.17 -18.46
CA GLY A 64 2.01 -16.42 -18.49
C GLY A 64 2.78 -15.14 -18.23
N TRP A 65 3.84 -15.25 -17.42
CA TRP A 65 4.72 -14.16 -17.03
C TRP A 65 6.13 -14.71 -16.77
N TYR A 66 7.12 -13.84 -16.93
CA TYR A 66 8.50 -14.07 -16.51
C TYR A 66 8.77 -13.29 -15.24
N MET A 67 9.51 -13.89 -14.30
CA MET A 67 9.97 -13.22 -13.08
C MET A 67 11.48 -13.43 -12.91
N HIS A 68 12.18 -12.36 -12.60
CA HIS A 68 13.57 -12.39 -12.12
C HIS A 68 13.61 -11.87 -10.69
N ASP A 69 14.00 -12.75 -9.77
CA ASP A 69 14.17 -12.42 -8.36
C ASP A 69 15.46 -11.61 -8.18
N THR A 70 15.33 -10.44 -7.55
CA THR A 70 16.42 -9.48 -7.32
C THR A 70 16.98 -9.55 -5.89
N THR A 71 16.47 -10.44 -5.02
CA THR A 71 16.84 -10.54 -3.60
C THR A 71 18.36 -10.54 -3.40
N ALA A 72 19.10 -11.33 -4.20
CA ALA A 72 20.54 -11.47 -4.07
C ALA A 72 21.34 -10.18 -4.34
N ILE A 73 20.79 -9.22 -5.11
CA ILE A 73 21.48 -7.97 -5.43
C ILE A 73 21.14 -6.83 -4.46
N LEU A 74 20.03 -6.94 -3.71
CA LEU A 74 19.53 -5.86 -2.85
C LEU A 74 20.51 -5.40 -1.77
N PRO A 75 21.29 -6.27 -1.09
CA PRO A 75 22.27 -5.81 -0.11
C PRO A 75 23.34 -4.88 -0.71
N ASP A 76 23.94 -5.26 -1.84
CA ASP A 76 24.95 -4.44 -2.52
C ASP A 76 24.34 -3.16 -3.10
N TYR A 77 23.13 -3.26 -3.65
CA TYR A 77 22.35 -2.12 -4.15
C TYR A 77 22.14 -1.04 -3.08
N LEU A 78 21.65 -1.44 -1.90
CA LEU A 78 21.40 -0.52 -0.79
C LEU A 78 22.70 -0.04 -0.11
N ASN A 79 23.75 -0.87 -0.08
CA ASN A 79 25.06 -0.43 0.41
C ASN A 79 25.67 0.65 -0.49
N ALA A 80 25.44 0.61 -1.80
CA ALA A 80 25.87 1.67 -2.71
C ALA A 80 25.19 3.01 -2.38
N TRP A 81 23.91 3.00 -1.99
CA TRP A 81 23.19 4.21 -1.53
C TRP A 81 23.84 4.80 -0.26
N LYS A 82 24.18 3.93 0.71
CA LYS A 82 24.91 4.35 1.92
C LYS A 82 26.26 4.97 1.57
N GLY A 83 26.99 4.39 0.62
CA GLY A 83 28.32 4.85 0.21
C GLY A 83 28.35 6.25 -0.42
N ILE A 84 27.21 6.71 -0.96
CA ILE A 84 27.07 8.07 -1.54
C ILE A 84 26.24 9.02 -0.66
N GLY A 85 25.82 8.58 0.54
CA GLY A 85 25.09 9.42 1.49
C GLY A 85 23.64 9.71 1.09
N VAL A 86 22.95 8.76 0.44
CA VAL A 86 21.49 8.87 0.24
C VAL A 86 20.78 8.87 1.59
N ASP A 87 19.87 9.82 1.79
CA ASP A 87 18.94 9.89 2.92
C ASP A 87 17.52 9.56 2.48
N ILE A 88 16.65 9.08 3.38
CA ILE A 88 15.30 8.62 3.05
C ILE A 88 14.28 9.12 4.07
N ASP A 89 13.23 9.78 3.60
CA ASP A 89 12.14 10.33 4.42
C ASP A 89 11.01 9.32 4.68
N ALA A 90 10.80 8.36 3.77
CA ALA A 90 9.83 7.30 3.91
C ALA A 90 10.28 6.00 3.24
N VAL A 91 9.93 4.86 3.83
CA VAL A 91 10.09 3.54 3.24
C VAL A 91 8.70 2.98 3.01
N TYR A 92 8.38 2.72 1.74
CA TYR A 92 7.10 2.22 1.30
C TYR A 92 7.27 0.81 0.75
N SER A 93 6.77 -0.19 1.46
CA SER A 93 6.85 -1.59 1.04
C SER A 93 5.49 -2.11 0.59
N GLY A 94 5.48 -2.84 -0.54
CA GLY A 94 4.31 -3.57 -1.03
C GLY A 94 4.62 -5.04 -1.28
N PHE A 95 4.36 -5.50 -2.50
CA PHE A 95 4.62 -6.88 -2.92
C PHE A 95 6.09 -7.29 -2.73
N LEU A 96 6.29 -8.43 -2.08
CA LEU A 96 7.59 -9.06 -1.84
C LEU A 96 7.66 -10.42 -2.54
N GLY A 97 8.85 -10.77 -3.03
CA GLY A 97 9.13 -12.04 -3.71
C GLY A 97 9.70 -13.12 -2.80
N ALA A 98 10.30 -12.77 -1.66
CA ALA A 98 10.98 -13.72 -0.78
C ALA A 98 11.02 -13.22 0.69
N PRO A 99 10.99 -14.12 1.69
CA PRO A 99 11.04 -13.74 3.12
C PRO A 99 12.27 -12.89 3.47
N GLU A 100 13.42 -13.15 2.85
CA GLU A 100 14.67 -12.43 3.06
C GLU A 100 14.56 -10.94 2.71
N GLN A 101 13.59 -10.56 1.87
CA GLN A 101 13.32 -9.16 1.55
C GLN A 101 12.74 -8.38 2.73
N VAL A 102 12.08 -9.06 3.68
CA VAL A 102 11.64 -8.43 4.93
C VAL A 102 12.84 -8.04 5.78
N ASP A 103 13.86 -8.90 5.88
CA ASP A 103 15.09 -8.59 6.60
C ASP A 103 15.84 -7.43 5.93
N ILE A 104 15.82 -7.36 4.61
CA ILE A 104 16.35 -6.23 3.85
C ILE A 104 15.61 -4.93 4.21
N ILE A 105 14.28 -4.95 4.26
CA ILE A 105 13.48 -3.77 4.66
C ILE A 105 13.81 -3.35 6.10
N ARG A 106 13.96 -4.30 7.02
CA ARG A 106 14.38 -4.00 8.39
C ARG A 106 15.76 -3.35 8.43
N GLY A 107 16.71 -3.78 7.60
CA GLY A 107 18.01 -3.12 7.44
C GLY A 107 17.90 -1.69 6.90
N ILE A 108 16.91 -1.39 6.06
CA ILE A 108 16.59 -0.01 5.63
C ILE A 108 16.07 0.79 6.83
N TYR A 109 15.16 0.24 7.65
CA TYR A 109 14.66 0.91 8.86
C TYR A 109 15.76 1.22 9.88
N GLU A 110 16.73 0.33 10.04
CA GLU A 110 17.89 0.56 10.92
C GLU A 110 18.80 1.67 10.38
N THR A 111 18.95 1.74 9.05
CA THR A 111 19.76 2.77 8.39
C THR A 111 19.08 4.14 8.45
N TYR A 112 17.76 4.17 8.29
CA TYR A 112 16.94 5.37 8.24
C TYR A 112 15.85 5.34 9.33
N PRO A 113 16.22 5.44 10.62
CA PRO A 113 15.29 5.25 11.74
C PRO A 113 14.22 6.33 11.86
N HIS A 114 14.41 7.47 11.18
CA HIS A 114 13.45 8.58 11.14
C HIS A 114 12.46 8.46 9.97
N ALA A 115 12.72 7.58 9.01
CA ALA A 115 11.87 7.42 7.84
C ALA A 115 10.50 6.87 8.24
N LEU A 116 9.45 7.43 7.66
CA LEU A 116 8.08 6.94 7.82
C LEU A 116 7.95 5.54 7.19
N ARG A 117 7.45 4.57 7.95
CA ARG A 117 7.30 3.17 7.51
C ARG A 117 5.88 2.91 7.03
N VAL A 118 5.71 2.74 5.73
CA VAL A 118 4.41 2.46 5.11
C VAL A 118 4.42 1.05 4.55
N VAL A 119 3.49 0.22 5.03
CA VAL A 119 3.39 -1.20 4.66
C VAL A 119 2.02 -1.44 4.03
N ASP A 120 2.02 -1.76 2.73
CA ASP A 120 0.89 -2.44 2.08
C ASP A 120 1.19 -3.95 2.08
N PRO A 121 0.53 -4.77 2.92
CA PRO A 121 0.92 -6.15 3.12
C PRO A 121 0.36 -7.06 2.02
N VAL A 122 0.75 -6.80 0.76
CA VAL A 122 0.22 -7.42 -0.47
C VAL A 122 0.49 -8.93 -0.49
N MET A 123 -0.38 -9.73 0.13
CA MET A 123 -0.18 -11.19 0.23
C MET A 123 -1.40 -12.02 -0.15
N ALA A 124 -2.59 -11.44 -0.08
CA ALA A 124 -3.82 -12.20 -0.24
C ALA A 124 -4.99 -11.30 -0.61
N ASP A 125 -5.98 -11.87 -1.28
CA ASP A 125 -7.26 -11.22 -1.54
C ASP A 125 -8.38 -12.26 -1.60
N HIS A 126 -9.61 -11.83 -1.29
CA HIS A 126 -10.81 -12.68 -1.31
C HIS A 126 -10.65 -14.05 -0.62
N GLY A 127 -10.04 -14.06 0.58
CA GLY A 127 -9.85 -15.27 1.38
C GLY A 127 -8.72 -16.19 0.90
N LYS A 128 -7.92 -15.78 -0.10
CA LYS A 128 -6.89 -16.61 -0.74
C LYS A 128 -5.54 -15.90 -0.81
N VAL A 129 -4.49 -16.60 -0.38
CA VAL A 129 -3.10 -16.17 -0.53
C VAL A 129 -2.72 -16.16 -2.02
N TYR A 130 -1.94 -15.16 -2.44
CA TYR A 130 -1.44 -15.10 -3.80
C TYR A 130 -0.51 -16.29 -4.12
N PRO A 131 -0.51 -16.81 -5.36
CA PRO A 131 0.29 -17.99 -5.71
C PRO A 131 1.80 -17.86 -5.49
N THR A 132 2.31 -16.63 -5.40
CA THR A 132 3.73 -16.33 -5.17
C THR A 132 4.12 -16.30 -3.69
N TYR A 133 3.15 -16.34 -2.76
CA TYR A 133 3.40 -16.24 -1.32
C TYR A 133 3.46 -17.61 -0.66
N THR A 134 4.49 -17.83 0.16
CA THR A 134 4.63 -19.00 1.02
C THR A 134 4.16 -18.67 2.45
N PRO A 135 3.85 -19.68 3.29
CA PRO A 135 3.53 -19.44 4.70
C PRO A 135 4.62 -18.66 5.44
N GLU A 136 5.89 -18.92 5.12
CA GLU A 136 7.03 -18.21 5.71
C GLU A 136 7.04 -16.73 5.31
N LEU A 137 6.73 -16.42 4.05
CA LEU A 137 6.63 -15.04 3.58
C LEU A 137 5.42 -14.32 4.21
N CYS A 138 4.28 -15.00 4.38
CA CYS A 138 3.14 -14.45 5.10
C CYS A 138 3.50 -14.09 6.55
N GLN A 139 4.24 -14.96 7.25
CA GLN A 139 4.69 -14.68 8.61
C GLN A 139 5.68 -13.50 8.64
N ALA A 140 6.65 -13.47 7.72
CA ALA A 140 7.60 -12.37 7.63
C ALA A 140 6.88 -11.03 7.35
N MET A 141 5.88 -11.02 6.47
CA MET A 141 5.05 -9.84 6.22
C MET A 141 4.22 -9.43 7.44
N ALA A 142 3.68 -10.38 8.20
CA ALA A 142 2.97 -10.08 9.44
C ALA A 142 3.88 -9.44 10.49
N ASP A 143 5.13 -9.88 10.58
CA ASP A 143 6.14 -9.28 11.45
C ASP A 143 6.53 -7.86 10.97
N LEU A 144 6.57 -7.62 9.65
CA LEU A 144 6.80 -6.29 9.08
C LEU A 144 5.63 -5.34 9.36
N ALA A 145 4.40 -5.83 9.26
CA ALA A 145 3.18 -5.07 9.50
C ALA A 145 3.08 -4.54 10.95
N ALA A 146 3.62 -5.28 11.92
CA ALA A 146 3.68 -4.87 13.32
C ALA A 146 4.57 -3.63 13.56
N ASP A 147 5.55 -3.37 12.68
CA ASP A 147 6.48 -2.24 12.80
C ASP A 147 6.07 -1.00 11.98
N ALA A 148 4.88 -1.03 11.34
CA ALA A 148 4.42 -0.01 10.41
C ALA A 148 3.93 1.28 11.10
N ASP A 149 4.33 2.43 10.58
CA ASP A 149 3.72 3.71 10.93
C ASP A 149 2.35 3.87 10.27
N ILE A 150 2.21 3.35 9.04
CA ILE A 150 0.94 3.22 8.31
C ILE A 150 0.84 1.81 7.74
N LEU A 151 -0.20 1.08 8.14
CA LEU A 151 -0.53 -0.25 7.61
C LEU A 151 -1.82 -0.18 6.79
N THR A 152 -1.83 -0.73 5.57
CA THR A 152 -3.00 -0.68 4.67
C THR A 152 -3.54 -2.06 4.28
N PRO A 153 -3.94 -2.94 5.21
CA PRO A 153 -4.35 -4.29 4.86
C PRO A 153 -5.78 -4.30 4.29
N ASN A 154 -6.07 -5.23 3.39
CA ASN A 154 -7.44 -5.68 3.15
C ASN A 154 -7.87 -6.71 4.23
N LEU A 155 -9.13 -7.14 4.23
CA LEU A 155 -9.66 -8.08 5.24
C LEU A 155 -8.99 -9.46 5.24
N THR A 156 -8.59 -9.97 4.08
CA THR A 156 -7.85 -11.24 3.98
C THR A 156 -6.47 -11.09 4.59
N GLU A 157 -5.82 -9.96 4.31
CA GLU A 157 -4.48 -9.68 4.81
C GLU A 157 -4.49 -9.46 6.33
N ALA A 158 -5.49 -8.73 6.82
CA ALA A 158 -5.72 -8.53 8.25
C ALA A 158 -5.92 -9.87 8.98
N ALA A 159 -6.73 -10.78 8.42
CA ALA A 159 -6.93 -12.11 9.01
C ALA A 159 -5.61 -12.88 9.15
N ILE A 160 -4.78 -12.89 8.10
CA ILE A 160 -3.47 -13.56 8.14
C ILE A 160 -2.55 -12.92 9.19
N ILE A 161 -2.45 -11.58 9.24
CA ILE A 161 -1.63 -10.86 10.24
C ILE A 161 -2.11 -11.19 11.66
N LEU A 162 -3.43 -11.30 11.87
CA LEU A 162 -4.04 -11.60 13.15
C LEU A 162 -4.01 -13.09 13.52
N GLY A 163 -3.64 -13.97 12.60
CA GLY A 163 -3.69 -15.42 12.79
C GLY A 163 -5.13 -15.96 12.83
N GLU A 164 -6.06 -15.26 12.18
CA GLU A 164 -7.46 -15.62 12.04
C GLU A 164 -7.69 -16.52 10.79
N PRO A 165 -8.77 -17.31 10.75
CA PRO A 165 -9.04 -18.22 9.64
C PRO A 165 -9.18 -17.55 8.27
N ILE A 166 -8.69 -18.23 7.24
CA ILE A 166 -8.88 -17.88 5.81
C ILE A 166 -9.46 -19.08 5.04
N GLY A 167 -9.68 -18.95 3.73
CA GLY A 167 -10.26 -20.01 2.91
C GLY A 167 -11.76 -20.19 3.16
N ASP A 168 -12.20 -21.43 3.40
CA ASP A 168 -13.62 -21.76 3.57
C ASP A 168 -14.24 -21.17 4.86
N GLU A 169 -13.40 -20.83 5.84
CA GLU A 169 -13.80 -20.21 7.11
C GLU A 169 -13.70 -18.69 7.11
N TRP A 170 -13.27 -18.08 5.99
CA TRP A 170 -13.13 -16.63 5.89
C TRP A 170 -14.50 -15.94 5.87
N GLY A 171 -14.71 -14.96 6.76
CA GLY A 171 -15.99 -14.28 6.96
C GLY A 171 -16.49 -13.40 5.80
N GLY A 172 -15.67 -13.21 4.76
CA GLY A 172 -16.02 -12.39 3.61
C GLY A 172 -15.80 -10.90 3.85
N VAL A 173 -16.32 -10.08 2.93
CA VAL A 173 -16.15 -8.61 2.93
C VAL A 173 -17.28 -7.86 3.64
N ASP A 174 -18.34 -8.56 4.05
CA ASP A 174 -19.54 -7.99 4.65
C ASP A 174 -19.46 -8.12 6.17
N ILE A 175 -18.79 -7.16 6.80
CA ILE A 175 -18.66 -7.05 8.25
C ILE A 175 -19.29 -5.74 8.74
N ASP A 176 -19.80 -5.73 9.98
CA ASP A 176 -20.33 -4.54 10.62
C ASP A 176 -19.21 -3.62 11.16
N ASP A 177 -19.58 -2.43 11.64
CA ASP A 177 -18.62 -1.44 12.14
C ASP A 177 -17.89 -1.94 13.39
N ALA A 178 -18.56 -2.73 14.23
CA ALA A 178 -17.99 -3.24 15.47
C ALA A 178 -16.88 -4.26 15.19
N GLU A 179 -17.09 -5.15 14.21
CA GLU A 179 -16.08 -6.09 13.77
C GLU A 179 -14.92 -5.40 13.05
N ALA A 180 -15.20 -4.40 12.21
CA ALA A 180 -14.16 -3.59 11.57
C ALA A 180 -13.29 -2.88 12.62
N GLU A 181 -13.92 -2.29 13.65
CA GLU A 181 -13.22 -1.65 14.77
C GLU A 181 -12.40 -2.66 15.58
N ARG A 182 -12.92 -3.86 15.84
CA ARG A 182 -12.17 -4.95 16.49
C ARG A 182 -10.90 -5.29 15.73
N ILE A 183 -11.00 -5.51 14.42
CA ILE A 183 -9.86 -5.86 13.56
C ILE A 183 -8.82 -4.75 13.56
N VAL A 184 -9.25 -3.49 13.35
CA VAL A 184 -8.36 -2.33 13.36
C VAL A 184 -7.63 -2.21 14.70
N ARG A 185 -8.34 -2.33 15.82
CA ARG A 185 -7.74 -2.28 17.17
C ARG A 185 -6.76 -3.43 17.41
N ALA A 186 -7.08 -4.64 16.97
CA ALA A 186 -6.18 -5.79 17.11
C ALA A 186 -4.88 -5.62 16.31
N LEU A 187 -4.94 -4.99 15.13
CA LEU A 187 -3.75 -4.64 14.34
C LEU A 187 -2.90 -3.56 15.02
N LEU A 188 -3.53 -2.57 15.66
CA LEU A 188 -2.84 -1.57 16.48
C LEU A 188 -2.16 -2.22 17.69
N ASP A 189 -2.83 -3.16 18.36
CA ASP A 189 -2.27 -3.89 19.52
C ASP A 189 -1.08 -4.78 19.13
N LYS A 190 -1.00 -5.22 17.86
CA LYS A 190 0.18 -5.91 17.33
C LYS A 190 1.38 -5.00 17.09
N GLY A 191 1.19 -3.69 17.01
CA GLY A 191 2.27 -2.72 16.95
C GLY A 191 2.13 -1.64 15.87
N ALA A 192 1.24 -1.84 14.88
CA ALA A 192 1.00 -0.83 13.85
C ALA A 192 0.54 0.48 14.50
N LYS A 193 1.03 1.63 14.03
CA LYS A 193 0.69 2.92 14.65
C LYS A 193 -0.58 3.54 14.09
N ASN A 194 -0.83 3.34 12.80
CA ASN A 194 -2.04 3.75 12.10
C ASN A 194 -2.44 2.63 11.13
N VAL A 195 -3.72 2.28 11.09
CA VAL A 195 -4.26 1.20 10.27
C VAL A 195 -5.35 1.77 9.39
N VAL A 196 -5.31 1.42 8.10
CA VAL A 196 -6.34 1.70 7.10
C VAL A 196 -6.84 0.36 6.57
N LEU A 197 -7.85 -0.21 7.21
CA LEU A 197 -8.46 -1.48 6.82
C LEU A 197 -9.32 -1.26 5.58
N LYS A 198 -8.91 -1.84 4.44
CA LYS A 198 -9.50 -1.58 3.13
C LYS A 198 -10.61 -2.58 2.76
N GLY A 199 -11.60 -2.10 2.00
CA GLY A 199 -12.40 -2.95 1.11
C GLY A 199 -13.65 -3.62 1.67
N ILE A 200 -14.27 -3.06 2.71
CA ILE A 200 -15.52 -3.59 3.29
C ILE A 200 -16.71 -3.26 2.37
N GLN A 201 -17.60 -4.23 2.11
CA GLN A 201 -18.75 -4.10 1.22
C GLN A 201 -20.00 -4.73 1.84
N ARG A 202 -21.13 -4.01 1.87
CA ARG A 202 -22.37 -4.43 2.56
C ARG A 202 -23.59 -4.58 1.64
N GLY A 203 -23.35 -4.74 0.34
CA GLY A 203 -24.42 -4.81 -0.66
C GLY A 203 -25.23 -3.52 -0.85
N ASP A 204 -24.80 -2.40 -0.27
CA ASP A 204 -25.46 -1.09 -0.36
C ASP A 204 -24.88 -0.17 -1.44
N GLY A 205 -24.04 -0.73 -2.32
CA GLY A 205 -23.39 0.00 -3.40
C GLY A 205 -22.18 0.84 -2.95
N MET A 206 -21.68 0.65 -1.73
CA MET A 206 -20.52 1.37 -1.21
C MET A 206 -19.37 0.44 -0.85
N ILE A 207 -18.15 0.91 -1.04
CA ILE A 207 -16.93 0.31 -0.52
C ILE A 207 -16.37 1.21 0.57
N ARG A 208 -15.96 0.61 1.69
CA ARG A 208 -15.55 1.31 2.91
C ARG A 208 -14.14 0.95 3.31
N ASN A 209 -13.44 1.95 3.82
CA ASN A 209 -12.18 1.80 4.52
C ASN A 209 -12.36 2.32 5.95
N PHE A 210 -11.89 1.56 6.92
CA PHE A 210 -11.93 1.94 8.34
C PHE A 210 -10.54 2.27 8.82
N VAL A 211 -10.43 3.37 9.56
CA VAL A 211 -9.14 3.94 9.94
C VAL A 211 -9.12 4.19 11.43
N ALA A 212 -8.03 3.81 12.09
CA ALA A 212 -7.69 4.32 13.41
C ALA A 212 -6.18 4.33 13.60
N GLY A 213 -5.72 5.08 14.58
CA GLY A 213 -4.31 5.12 14.96
C GLY A 213 -4.14 5.50 16.41
N ARG A 214 -2.88 5.58 16.87
CA ARG A 214 -2.57 5.97 18.26
C ARG A 214 -3.19 7.33 18.64
N ASP A 215 -3.14 8.29 17.71
CA ASP A 215 -3.64 9.66 17.89
C ASP A 215 -4.77 10.00 16.90
N CYS A 216 -5.44 8.97 16.37
CA CYS A 216 -6.51 9.10 15.39
C CYS A 216 -7.67 8.21 15.83
N GLU A 217 -8.83 8.82 16.10
CA GLU A 217 -10.04 8.07 16.44
C GLU A 217 -10.49 7.18 15.26
N PHE A 218 -11.32 6.18 15.58
CA PHE A 218 -11.89 5.29 14.59
C PHE A 218 -12.86 6.05 13.68
N PHE A 219 -12.66 6.02 12.37
CA PHE A 219 -13.56 6.64 11.40
C PHE A 219 -13.70 5.83 10.10
N GLU A 220 -14.79 6.11 9.37
CA GLU A 220 -15.11 5.53 8.07
C GLU A 220 -14.78 6.53 6.94
N ALA A 221 -14.11 6.04 5.90
CA ALA A 221 -14.10 6.66 4.58
C ALA A 221 -14.76 5.72 3.58
N LYS A 222 -15.52 6.26 2.60
CA LYS A 222 -16.25 5.44 1.64
C LYS A 222 -16.36 6.08 0.27
N ASN A 223 -16.45 5.22 -0.73
CA ASN A 223 -16.69 5.59 -2.13
C ASN A 223 -17.79 4.69 -2.72
N GLU A 224 -18.33 5.06 -3.87
CA GLU A 224 -19.20 4.18 -4.65
C GLU A 224 -18.45 2.89 -5.01
N TYR A 225 -19.11 1.74 -4.82
CA TYR A 225 -18.59 0.45 -5.25
C TYR A 225 -18.92 0.22 -6.73
N LEU A 226 -17.88 0.08 -7.54
CA LEU A 226 -18.02 -0.14 -8.98
C LEU A 226 -18.17 -1.65 -9.27
N PRO A 227 -18.99 -2.06 -10.27
CA PRO A 227 -19.35 -3.46 -10.51
C PRO A 227 -18.26 -4.26 -11.25
N TYR A 228 -16.99 -3.91 -11.06
CA TYR A 228 -15.84 -4.56 -11.67
C TYR A 228 -14.58 -4.36 -10.82
N MET A 229 -13.68 -5.33 -10.89
CA MET A 229 -12.38 -5.32 -10.20
C MET A 229 -11.26 -5.12 -11.21
N LEU A 230 -10.19 -4.44 -10.79
CA LEU A 230 -8.98 -4.21 -11.58
C LEU A 230 -7.75 -4.50 -10.74
N HIS A 231 -6.70 -5.02 -11.39
CA HIS A 231 -5.39 -5.16 -10.77
C HIS A 231 -4.74 -3.79 -10.53
N GLY A 232 -3.94 -3.69 -9.47
CA GLY A 232 -3.21 -2.48 -9.11
C GLY A 232 -4.01 -1.39 -8.41
N THR A 233 -5.30 -1.61 -8.09
CA THR A 233 -6.09 -0.64 -7.31
C THR A 233 -5.58 -0.51 -5.87
N GLY A 234 -5.11 -1.61 -5.26
CA GLY A 234 -4.44 -1.59 -3.97
C GLY A 234 -3.17 -0.73 -4.00
N ASP A 235 -2.29 -0.97 -4.98
CA ASP A 235 -1.07 -0.18 -5.15
C ASP A 235 -1.35 1.29 -5.40
N LEU A 236 -2.38 1.61 -6.21
CA LEU A 236 -2.79 2.99 -6.47
C LEU A 236 -3.31 3.66 -5.20
N TYR A 237 -4.15 2.96 -4.44
CA TYR A 237 -4.68 3.48 -3.19
C TYR A 237 -3.55 3.76 -2.19
N ALA A 238 -2.66 2.80 -1.94
CA ALA A 238 -1.56 2.98 -1.01
C ALA A 238 -0.56 4.05 -1.48
N SER A 239 -0.26 4.11 -2.78
CA SER A 239 0.60 5.17 -3.36
C SER A 239 -0.04 6.55 -3.26
N ALA A 240 -1.35 6.67 -3.48
CA ALA A 240 -2.10 7.93 -3.38
C ALA A 240 -2.23 8.41 -1.94
N LEU A 241 -2.42 7.47 -1.00
CA LEU A 241 -2.41 7.76 0.43
C LEU A 241 -1.05 8.32 0.85
N LEU A 242 0.04 7.64 0.50
CA LEU A 242 1.38 8.12 0.80
C LEU A 242 1.68 9.45 0.10
N ALA A 243 1.26 9.63 -1.16
CA ALA A 243 1.39 10.90 -1.88
C ALA A 243 0.77 12.07 -1.10
N ALA A 244 -0.45 11.91 -0.58
CA ALA A 244 -1.11 12.94 0.22
C ALA A 244 -0.42 13.17 1.58
N VAL A 245 0.05 12.10 2.24
CA VAL A 245 0.84 12.22 3.48
C VAL A 245 2.14 13.00 3.23
N MET A 246 2.90 12.66 2.18
CA MET A 246 4.17 13.34 1.84
C MET A 246 3.96 14.78 1.34
N ALA A 247 2.75 15.11 0.91
CA ALA A 247 2.32 16.48 0.63
C ALA A 247 1.91 17.26 1.90
N GLY A 248 1.98 16.65 3.09
CA GLY A 248 1.69 17.27 4.38
C GLY A 248 0.21 17.28 4.75
N ARG A 249 -0.62 16.44 4.12
CA ARG A 249 -2.05 16.31 4.44
C ARG A 249 -2.25 15.44 5.68
N SER A 250 -3.36 15.67 6.38
CA SER A 250 -3.77 14.80 7.49
C SER A 250 -4.10 13.39 7.00
N LEU A 251 -4.07 12.40 7.90
CA LEU A 251 -4.41 11.02 7.57
C LEU A 251 -5.84 10.90 7.01
N ALA A 252 -6.80 11.65 7.55
CA ALA A 252 -8.18 11.67 7.06
C ALA A 252 -8.29 12.22 5.62
N GLU A 253 -7.58 13.32 5.32
CA GLU A 253 -7.51 13.86 3.96
C GLU A 253 -6.82 12.88 3.01
N ALA A 254 -5.74 12.22 3.46
CA ALA A 254 -4.99 11.27 2.65
C ALA A 254 -5.80 10.02 2.28
N VAL A 255 -6.56 9.46 3.24
CA VAL A 255 -7.46 8.32 3.02
C VAL A 255 -8.58 8.70 2.05
N THR A 256 -9.18 9.89 2.22
CA THR A 256 -10.24 10.39 1.33
C THR A 256 -9.69 10.57 -0.09
N PHE A 257 -8.54 11.23 -0.23
CA PHE A 257 -7.88 11.45 -1.51
C PHE A 257 -7.53 10.13 -2.22
N ALA A 258 -7.01 9.15 -1.47
CA ALA A 258 -6.67 7.84 -2.02
C ALA A 258 -7.90 7.08 -2.54
N GLY A 259 -9.01 7.13 -1.80
CA GLY A 259 -10.29 6.56 -2.20
C GLY A 259 -10.82 7.22 -3.48
N ASP A 260 -10.88 8.54 -3.50
CA ASP A 260 -11.37 9.32 -4.65
C ASP A 260 -10.53 9.12 -5.90
N LEU A 261 -9.20 9.15 -5.78
CA LEU A 261 -8.30 8.94 -6.93
C LEU A 261 -8.46 7.52 -7.49
N THR A 262 -8.55 6.51 -6.62
CA THR A 262 -8.70 5.11 -7.03
C THR A 262 -10.05 4.89 -7.72
N HIS A 263 -11.12 5.40 -7.14
CA HIS A 263 -12.47 5.37 -7.70
C HIS A 263 -12.51 5.99 -9.10
N ASP A 264 -11.99 7.21 -9.24
CA ASP A 264 -11.99 7.92 -10.51
C ASP A 264 -11.10 7.23 -11.55
N ALA A 265 -9.98 6.65 -11.12
CA ALA A 265 -9.10 5.88 -12.00
C ALA A 265 -9.80 4.61 -12.51
N MET A 266 -10.60 3.95 -11.68
CA MET A 266 -11.43 2.81 -12.12
C MET A 266 -12.46 3.25 -13.19
N ILE A 267 -13.11 4.40 -13.02
CA ILE A 267 -14.04 4.97 -14.03
C ILE A 267 -13.31 5.28 -15.34
N VAL A 268 -12.11 5.88 -15.27
CA VAL A 268 -11.27 6.14 -16.46
C VAL A 268 -10.83 4.84 -17.13
N SER A 269 -10.50 3.83 -16.32
CA SER A 269 -10.09 2.51 -16.80
C SER A 269 -11.17 1.84 -17.61
N ALA A 270 -12.42 1.87 -17.17
CA ALA A 270 -13.55 1.26 -17.89
C ALA A 270 -13.77 1.82 -19.31
N LYS A 271 -13.18 2.98 -19.64
CA LYS A 271 -13.21 3.59 -20.97
C LYS A 271 -12.07 3.12 -21.89
N GLN A 272 -11.14 2.31 -21.37
CA GLN A 272 -9.99 1.82 -22.12
C GLN A 272 -10.27 0.45 -22.78
N PRO A 273 -9.63 0.14 -23.92
CA PRO A 273 -9.67 -1.19 -24.50
C PRO A 273 -9.13 -2.23 -23.52
N ASP A 274 -9.82 -3.37 -23.41
CA ASP A 274 -9.43 -4.53 -22.60
C ASP A 274 -9.08 -4.22 -21.14
N PHE A 275 -9.77 -3.22 -20.56
CA PHE A 275 -9.39 -2.62 -19.28
C PHE A 275 -9.22 -3.60 -18.12
N LYS A 276 -10.03 -4.66 -18.08
CA LYS A 276 -9.95 -5.70 -17.03
C LYS A 276 -8.59 -6.42 -17.00
N ASN A 277 -7.88 -6.46 -18.12
CA ASN A 277 -6.59 -7.12 -18.25
C ASN A 277 -5.40 -6.18 -17.98
N ARG A 278 -5.56 -4.86 -18.10
CA ARG A 278 -4.43 -3.91 -18.14
C ARG A 278 -4.04 -3.32 -16.78
N GLY A 279 -4.89 -3.50 -15.79
CA GLY A 279 -4.81 -2.82 -14.50
C GLY A 279 -5.38 -1.40 -14.55
N VAL A 280 -5.36 -0.73 -13.40
CA VAL A 280 -5.94 0.60 -13.21
C VAL A 280 -5.23 1.69 -14.02
N SER A 281 -6.00 2.58 -14.65
CA SER A 281 -5.53 3.68 -15.49
C SER A 281 -5.70 5.02 -14.79
N PHE A 282 -4.60 5.55 -14.26
CA PHE A 282 -4.56 6.77 -13.44
C PHE A 282 -3.83 7.94 -14.13
N GLU A 283 -3.27 7.75 -15.32
CA GLU A 283 -2.42 8.74 -15.99
C GLU A 283 -3.13 10.09 -16.22
N LEU A 284 -4.40 10.03 -16.65
CA LEU A 284 -5.21 11.22 -16.89
C LEU A 284 -5.60 11.95 -15.59
N LEU A 285 -5.34 11.33 -14.44
CA LEU A 285 -5.66 11.84 -13.12
C LEU A 285 -4.44 12.29 -12.32
N LEU A 286 -3.21 12.14 -12.86
CA LEU A 286 -2.00 12.61 -12.18
C LEU A 286 -2.04 14.12 -11.88
N GLY A 287 -2.80 14.91 -12.65
CA GLY A 287 -3.06 16.32 -12.35
C GLY A 287 -3.75 16.57 -11.01
N LYS A 288 -4.53 15.61 -10.51
CA LYS A 288 -5.11 15.67 -9.14
C LYS A 288 -4.04 15.50 -8.08
N VAL A 289 -3.06 14.63 -8.34
CA VAL A 289 -1.93 14.37 -7.44
C VAL A 289 -1.00 15.58 -7.37
N THR A 290 -0.71 16.22 -8.51
CA THR A 290 0.07 17.47 -8.53
C THR A 290 -0.63 18.61 -7.79
N GLY A 291 -1.97 18.58 -7.72
CA GLY A 291 -2.76 19.57 -6.97
C GLY A 291 -2.72 19.39 -5.44
N LEU A 292 -1.99 18.40 -4.92
CA LEU A 292 -1.74 18.25 -3.49
C LEU A 292 -0.74 19.29 -2.95
N LEU A 293 0.11 19.86 -3.82
CA LEU A 293 1.09 20.91 -3.51
C LEU A 293 0.51 22.30 -3.82
#